data_AF-A0A157SNF4-F1
#
_entry.id   AF-A0A157SNF4-F1
#
_cell.length_a   1.000
_cell.length_b   1.000
_cell.length_c   1.000
_cell.angle_alpha   90.00
_cell.angle_beta   90.00
_cell.angle_gamma   90.00
#
_symmetry.space_group_name_H-M   'P 1'
#
loop_
_entity.id
_entity.type
_entity.pdbx_description
1 polymer ?
#
loop_
_entity_poly.entity_id
_entity_poly.type
_entity_poly.pdbx_seq_one_letter_code
_entity_poly.pdbx_strand_id
1 'polypeptide(L)'
;MELQEQIAVIVHTISHQGGRIEALNATLGALLHLAKASPNLGEAIEAQLEQQYASLLARSENPQYVAGYEAVRETVLSALK
;
A
#
# COMPACT_ATOMS: atom_id res chain seq x y z
N MET A 1 -16.16 -19.11 -25.71
CA MET A 1 -15.82 -17.88 -24.98
C MET A 1 -14.91 -17.09 -25.89
N GLU A 2 -15.45 -16.04 -26.47
CA GLU A 2 -14.73 -15.19 -27.42
C GLU A 2 -13.68 -14.37 -26.66
N LEU A 3 -12.48 -14.20 -27.22
CA LEU A 3 -11.35 -13.49 -26.59
C LEU A 3 -11.76 -12.12 -26.00
N GLN A 4 -12.72 -11.45 -26.61
CA GLN A 4 -13.28 -10.18 -26.15
C GLN A 4 -14.00 -10.28 -24.79
N GLU A 5 -14.70 -11.39 -24.52
CA GLU A 5 -15.36 -11.64 -23.24
C GLU A 5 -14.34 -11.84 -22.13
N GLN A 6 -13.23 -12.53 -22.41
CA GLN A 6 -12.13 -12.72 -21.46
C GLN A 6 -11.47 -11.38 -21.11
N ILE A 7 -11.21 -10.53 -22.12
CA ILE A 7 -10.66 -9.19 -21.91
C ILE A 7 -11.61 -8.34 -21.04
N ALA A 8 -12.91 -8.38 -21.32
CA ALA A 8 -13.90 -7.62 -20.55
C ALA A 8 -13.92 -8.04 -19.07
N VAL A 9 -13.84 -9.34 -18.78
CA VAL A 9 -13.77 -9.85 -17.40
C VAL A 9 -12.48 -9.40 -16.69
N ILE A 10 -11.33 -9.44 -17.38
CA ILE A 10 -10.06 -8.96 -16.84
C ILE A 10 -10.14 -7.47 -16.50
N VAL A 11 -10.61 -6.64 -17.44
CA VAL A 11 -10.76 -5.19 -17.22
C VAL A 11 -11.69 -4.91 -16.05
N HIS A 12 -12.85 -5.56 -15.99
CA HIS A 12 -13.79 -5.42 -14.88
C HIS A 12 -13.15 -5.78 -13.53
N THR A 13 -12.39 -6.88 -13.50
CA THR A 13 -11.68 -7.34 -12.29
C THR A 13 -10.64 -6.33 -11.84
N ILE A 14 -9.81 -5.82 -12.77
CA ILE A 14 -8.78 -4.81 -12.48
C ILE A 14 -9.42 -3.52 -11.97
N SER A 15 -10.48 -3.02 -12.63
CA SER A 15 -11.19 -1.82 -12.18
C SER A 15 -11.79 -1.99 -10.79
N HIS A 16 -12.42 -3.13 -10.52
CA HIS A 16 -12.99 -3.42 -9.20
C HIS A 16 -11.92 -3.51 -8.11
N GLN A 17 -10.81 -4.20 -8.39
CA GLN A 17 -9.67 -4.28 -7.48
C GLN A 17 -9.04 -2.90 -7.23
N GLY A 18 -8.90 -2.08 -8.27
CA GLY A 18 -8.42 -0.69 -8.17
C GLY A 18 -9.28 0.13 -7.20
N GLY A 19 -10.61 0.11 -7.36
CA GLY A 19 -11.51 0.82 -6.46
C GLY A 19 -11.43 0.36 -4.99
N ARG A 20 -11.20 -0.95 -4.76
CA ARG A 20 -10.98 -1.47 -3.40
C ARG A 20 -9.66 -1.01 -2.79
N ILE A 21 -8.60 -0.91 -3.60
CA ILE A 21 -7.29 -0.40 -3.16
C ILE A 21 -7.40 1.08 -2.80
N GLU A 22 -8.07 1.88 -3.63
CA GLU A 22 -8.32 3.31 -3.35
C GLU A 22 -9.09 3.50 -2.03
N ALA A 23 -10.16 2.73 -1.81
CA ALA A 23 -10.92 2.77 -0.56
C ALA A 23 -10.07 2.38 0.67
N LEU A 24 -9.21 1.37 0.53
CA LEU A 24 -8.29 0.96 1.59
C LEU A 24 -7.27 2.07 1.89
N ASN A 25 -6.70 2.71 0.87
CA ASN A 25 -5.76 3.82 1.03
C ASN A 25 -6.42 5.02 1.72
N ALA A 26 -7.65 5.37 1.34
CA ALA A 26 -8.40 6.44 1.99
C ALA A 26 -8.66 6.13 3.47
N THR A 27 -9.03 4.88 3.79
CA THR A 27 -9.27 4.43 5.17
C THR A 27 -7.98 4.48 5.98
N LEU A 28 -6.86 4.00 5.42
CA LEU A 28 -5.55 4.08 6.06
C LEU A 28 -5.15 5.53 6.32
N GLY A 29 -5.33 6.43 5.35
CA GLY A 29 -5.06 7.86 5.51
C GLY A 29 -5.85 8.48 6.68
N ALA A 30 -7.14 8.14 6.82
CA ALA A 30 -7.95 8.61 7.95
C ALA A 30 -7.41 8.13 9.31
N LEU A 31 -6.94 6.88 9.39
CA LEU A 31 -6.32 6.35 10.60
C LEU A 31 -4.96 7.00 10.90
N LEU A 32 -4.16 7.27 9.88
CA LEU A 32 -2.87 7.96 10.04
C LEU A 32 -3.05 9.41 10.51
N HIS A 33 -4.11 10.09 10.07
CA HIS A 33 -4.46 11.40 10.62
C HIS A 33 -4.74 11.37 12.13
N LEU A 34 -5.36 10.31 12.64
CA LEU A 34 -5.51 10.12 14.08
C LEU A 34 -4.17 9.82 14.75
N ALA A 35 -3.30 9.04 14.09
CA ALA A 35 -1.97 8.74 14.60
C ALA A 35 -1.07 9.98 14.74
N LYS A 36 -1.24 11.01 13.88
CA LYS A 36 -0.51 12.29 14.02
C LYS A 36 -0.71 12.96 15.38
N ALA A 37 -1.87 12.78 16.01
CA ALA A 37 -2.15 13.34 17.33
C ALA A 37 -1.42 12.58 18.46
N SER A 38 -0.74 11.47 18.15
CA SER A 38 -0.06 10.60 19.10
C SER A 38 1.41 10.40 18.68
N PRO A 39 2.35 11.24 19.16
CA PRO A 39 3.76 11.24 18.72
C PRO A 39 4.43 9.87 18.76
N ASN A 40 4.26 9.13 19.86
CA ASN A 40 4.85 7.79 20.03
C ASN A 40 4.33 6.77 19.02
N LEU A 41 3.10 6.93 18.52
CA LEU A 41 2.50 6.03 17.54
C LEU A 41 3.07 6.30 16.14
N GLY A 42 3.29 7.57 15.78
CA GLY A 42 3.93 7.94 14.52
C GLY A 42 5.33 7.35 14.40
N GLU A 43 6.16 7.54 15.43
CA GLU A 43 7.53 6.98 15.48
C GLU A 43 7.53 5.44 15.43
N ALA A 44 6.60 4.80 16.15
CA ALA A 44 6.48 3.34 16.13
C ALA A 44 6.09 2.81 14.74
N ILE A 45 5.19 3.51 14.03
CA ILE A 45 4.80 3.14 12.66
C ILE A 45 5.99 3.31 11.72
N GLU A 46 6.73 4.42 11.80
CA GLU A 46 7.92 4.67 10.98
C GLU A 46 8.97 3.58 11.18
N ALA A 47 9.35 3.29 12.43
CA ALA A 47 10.34 2.26 12.75
C ALA A 47 9.91 0.88 12.23
N GLN A 48 8.63 0.52 12.37
CA GLN A 48 8.11 -0.76 11.89
C GLN A 48 8.16 -0.86 10.36
N LEU A 49 7.82 0.22 9.64
CA LEU A 49 7.86 0.26 8.18
C LEU A 49 9.29 0.11 7.65
N GLU A 50 10.26 0.73 8.31
CA GLU A 50 11.69 0.61 7.97
C GLU A 50 12.22 -0.80 8.21
N GLN A 51 11.92 -1.39 9.36
CA GLN A 51 12.30 -2.76 9.67
C GLN A 51 11.75 -3.74 8.63
N GLN A 52 10.46 -3.59 8.27
CA GLN A 52 9.82 -4.41 7.26
C GLN A 52 10.43 -4.21 5.88
N TYR A 53 10.73 -2.96 5.49
CA TYR A 53 11.37 -2.67 4.21
C TYR A 53 12.77 -3.31 4.12
N ALA A 54 13.58 -3.16 5.16
CA ALA A 54 14.91 -3.79 5.23
C ALA A 54 14.81 -5.31 5.15
N SER A 55 13.86 -5.92 5.87
CA SER A 55 13.63 -7.37 5.78
C SER A 55 13.14 -7.80 4.40
N LEU A 56 12.37 -6.95 3.73
CA LEU A 56 11.85 -7.23 2.39
C LEU A 56 12.98 -7.20 1.36
N LEU A 57 13.84 -6.17 1.41
CA LEU A 57 15.02 -6.05 0.54
C LEU A 57 15.97 -7.24 0.68
N ALA A 58 16.12 -7.78 1.90
CA ALA A 58 17.02 -8.91 2.16
C ALA A 58 16.48 -10.26 1.66
N ARG A 59 15.17 -10.40 1.41
CA ARG A 59 14.52 -11.70 1.20
C ARG A 59 13.68 -11.80 -0.07
N SER A 60 13.24 -10.68 -0.63
CA SER A 60 12.31 -10.68 -1.76
C SER A 60 13.04 -10.92 -3.08
N GLU A 61 12.59 -11.92 -3.82
CA GLU A 61 13.00 -12.15 -5.21
C GLU A 61 12.08 -11.43 -6.21
N ASN A 62 11.08 -10.69 -5.74
CA ASN A 62 10.10 -9.97 -6.56
C ASN A 62 10.33 -8.45 -6.48
N PRO A 63 10.98 -7.83 -7.50
CA PRO A 63 11.27 -6.40 -7.51
C PRO A 63 10.02 -5.52 -7.58
N GLN A 64 8.94 -5.99 -8.23
CA GLN A 64 7.70 -5.23 -8.36
C GLN A 64 6.98 -5.13 -7.02
N TYR A 65 7.02 -6.20 -6.22
CA TYR A 65 6.49 -6.18 -4.87
C TYR A 65 7.28 -5.23 -3.97
N VAL A 66 8.62 -5.23 -4.08
CA VAL A 66 9.49 -4.29 -3.33
C VAL A 66 9.14 -2.83 -3.67
N ALA A 67 9.05 -2.50 -4.96
CA ALA A 67 8.70 -1.16 -5.40
C ALA A 67 7.29 -0.73 -4.96
N GLY A 68 6.31 -1.65 -5.01
CA GLY A 68 4.96 -1.40 -4.52
C GLY A 68 4.94 -1.13 -3.01
N TYR A 69 5.70 -1.89 -2.22
CA TYR A 69 5.83 -1.66 -0.78
C TYR A 69 6.50 -0.31 -0.48
N GLU A 70 7.57 0.03 -1.19
CA GLU A 70 8.28 1.31 -1.05
C GLU A 70 7.35 2.50 -1.30
N ALA A 71 6.57 2.48 -2.40
CA ALA A 71 5.61 3.54 -2.71
C ALA A 71 4.53 3.72 -1.62
N VAL A 72 4.02 2.62 -1.06
CA VAL A 72 3.04 2.68 0.04
C VAL A 72 3.70 3.21 1.31
N ARG A 73 4.91 2.75 1.66
CA ARG A 73 5.67 3.26 2.80
C ARG A 73 5.87 4.77 2.70
N GLU A 74 6.29 5.29 1.56
CA GLU A 74 6.47 6.73 1.35
C GLU A 74 5.17 7.52 1.55
N THR A 75 4.06 6.99 1.03
CA THR A 75 2.73 7.58 1.22
C THR A 75 2.36 7.65 2.70
N VAL A 76 2.59 6.57 3.46
CA VAL A 76 2.32 6.52 4.90
C VAL A 76 3.20 7.52 5.67
N LEU A 77 4.51 7.56 5.39
CA LEU A 77 5.43 8.49 6.04
C LEU A 77 5.08 9.95 5.73
N SER A 78 4.68 10.25 4.49
CA SER A 78 4.19 11.59 4.13
C SER A 78 2.89 11.93 4.84
N ALA A 79 2.04 10.95 5.12
CA ALA A 79 0.78 11.14 5.83
C ALA A 79 0.96 11.20 7.36
N LEU A 80 2.14 10.89 7.91
CA LEU A 80 2.44 11.03 9.34
C LEU A 80 3.14 12.35 9.67
N LYS A 81 3.89 12.92 8.73
CA LYS A 81 4.49 14.28 8.81
C LYS A 81 3.42 15.35 8.71
#